data_AF-A0A850DHR2-F1
#
_entry.id   AF-A0A850DHR2-F1
#
_cell.length_a   1.000
_cell.length_b   1.000
_cell.length_c   1.000
_cell.angle_alpha   90.00
_cell.angle_beta   90.00
_cell.angle_gamma   90.00
#
_symmetry.space_group_name_H-M   'P 1'
#
loop_
_entity.id
_entity.type
_entity.pdbx_description
1 polymer ?
#
loop_
_entity_poly.entity_id
_entity_poly.type
_entity_poly.pdbx_seq_one_letter_code
_entity_poly.pdbx_strand_id
1 'polypeptide(L)' 'LTDSVARHMSVPFPLIGAGEPASSATKSLSEADALMVVEDGKPVGVITRHDLLGFLSR' A
#
# COMPACT_ATOMS: atom_id res chain seq x y z
N LEU A 1 8.36 -28.07 -3.58
CA LEU A 1 7.51 -27.05 -2.92
C LEU A 1 7.84 -26.97 -1.42
N THR A 2 9.12 -26.96 -1.04
CA THR A 2 9.57 -26.95 0.37
C THR A 2 10.50 -25.78 0.69
N ASP A 3 10.78 -24.91 -0.28
CA ASP A 3 11.55 -23.70 -0.03
C ASP A 3 10.69 -22.64 0.67
N SER A 4 11.31 -21.91 1.59
CA SER A 4 10.61 -20.91 2.39
C SER A 4 10.29 -19.67 1.56
N VAL A 5 9.03 -19.22 1.61
CA VAL A 5 8.56 -17.97 0.98
C VAL A 5 9.39 -16.77 1.44
N ALA A 6 9.88 -16.78 2.68
CA ALA A 6 10.70 -15.70 3.22
C ALA A 6 11.97 -15.43 2.39
N ARG A 7 12.46 -16.42 1.63
CA ARG A 7 13.62 -16.25 0.73
C ARG A 7 13.31 -15.43 -0.51
N HIS A 8 12.04 -15.25 -0.84
CA HIS A 8 11.55 -14.61 -2.06
C HIS A 8 10.73 -13.34 -1.79
N MET A 9 10.51 -12.99 -0.51
CA MET A 9 9.80 -11.78 -0.17
C MET A 9 10.66 -10.56 -0.51
N SER A 10 10.06 -9.59 -1.19
CA SER A 10 10.61 -8.25 -1.32
C SER A 10 10.53 -7.49 0.00
N VAL A 11 11.11 -6.29 0.02
CA VAL A 11 10.89 -5.35 1.12
C VAL A 11 9.39 -5.09 1.32
N PRO A 12 8.93 -4.86 2.57
CA PRO A 12 7.54 -4.51 2.82
C PRO A 12 7.15 -3.21 2.11
N PHE A 13 5.88 -3.10 1.75
CA PHE A 13 5.35 -1.83 1.24
C PHE A 13 5.42 -0.73 2.31
N PRO A 14 5.58 0.54 1.90
CA PRO A 14 5.42 1.66 2.81
C PRO A 14 4.03 1.63 3.45
N LEU A 15 3.97 2.04 4.72
CA LEU A 15 2.73 2.08 5.48
C LEU A 15 2.01 3.42 5.28
N ILE A 16 0.68 3.39 5.29
CA ILE A 16 -0.17 4.59 5.33
C ILE A 16 -1.34 4.36 6.29
N GLY A 17 -1.66 5.37 7.10
CA GLY A 17 -2.82 5.29 7.99
C GLY A 17 -4.14 5.36 7.22
N ALA A 18 -5.14 4.59 7.64
CA ALA A 18 -6.47 4.60 7.01
C ALA A 18 -7.18 5.96 7.04
N GLY A 19 -6.83 6.83 8.00
CA GLY A 19 -7.36 8.20 8.13
C GLY A 19 -6.52 9.28 7.45
N GLU A 20 -5.42 8.94 6.77
CA GLU A 20 -4.59 9.91 6.05
C GLU A 20 -5.35 10.48 4.84
N PRO A 21 -5.13 11.77 4.49
CA PRO A 21 -5.74 12.34 3.30
C PRO A 21 -5.24 11.65 2.03
N ALA A 22 -6.09 11.61 0.99
CA ALA A 22 -5.74 10.99 -0.29
C ALA A 22 -4.47 11.58 -0.92
N SER A 23 -4.15 12.85 -0.65
CA SER A 23 -2.91 13.49 -1.10
C SER A 23 -1.64 12.83 -0.53
N SER A 24 -1.68 12.32 0.70
CA SER A 24 -0.60 11.52 1.29
C SER A 24 -0.38 10.25 0.48
N ALA A 25 -1.47 9.55 0.10
CA ALA A 25 -1.40 8.38 -0.75
C ALA A 25 -0.86 8.70 -2.15
N THR A 26 -1.32 9.79 -2.77
CA THR A 26 -0.82 10.27 -4.08
C THR A 26 0.69 10.50 -4.06
N LYS A 27 1.19 11.17 -3.02
CA LYS A 27 2.62 11.45 -2.86
C LYS A 27 3.42 10.16 -2.66
N SER A 28 2.97 9.25 -1.80
CA SER A 28 3.70 8.02 -1.55
C SER A 28 3.68 7.07 -2.76
N LEU A 29 2.56 7.02 -3.50
CA LEU A 29 2.41 6.21 -4.71
C LEU A 29 3.15 6.77 -5.94
N SER A 30 3.69 8.00 -5.88
CA SER A 30 4.58 8.50 -6.94
C SER A 30 5.92 7.76 -6.96
N GLU A 31 6.37 7.30 -5.80
CA GLU A 31 7.64 6.60 -5.62
C GLU A 31 7.48 5.08 -5.44
N ALA A 32 6.33 4.65 -4.92
CA ALA A 32 6.05 3.25 -4.60
C ALA A 32 4.88 2.68 -5.42
N ASP A 33 4.94 1.39 -5.74
CA ASP A 33 3.92 0.71 -6.55
C ASP A 33 2.62 0.42 -5.77
N ALA A 34 2.74 0.25 -4.45
CA ALA A 34 1.65 -0.04 -3.54
C ALA A 34 1.96 0.46 -2.12
N LEU A 35 0.91 0.67 -1.34
CA LEU A 35 0.98 1.01 0.08
C LEU A 35 0.19 0.01 0.91
N MET A 36 0.71 -0.35 2.08
CA MET A 36 -0.02 -1.11 3.09
C MET A 36 -0.82 -0.14 3.96
N VAL A 37 -2.14 -0.26 3.94
CA VAL A 37 -3.04 0.55 4.77
C VAL A 37 -3.13 -0.06 6.15
N VAL A 38 -2.92 0.75 7.18
CA VAL A 38 -2.99 0.35 8.58
C VAL A 38 -4.04 1.15 9.36
N GLU A 39 -4.71 0.48 10.28
CA GLU A 39 -5.63 1.07 11.26
C GLU A 39 -5.31 0.47 12.63
N ASP A 40 -5.11 1.32 13.65
CA ASP A 40 -4.67 0.90 14.99
C ASP A 40 -3.46 -0.06 15.00
N GLY A 41 -2.51 0.18 14.08
CA GLY A 41 -1.30 -0.63 13.91
C GLY A 41 -1.51 -1.98 13.24
N LYS A 42 -2.73 -2.30 12.79
CA LYS A 42 -3.06 -3.54 12.09
C LYS A 42 -3.20 -3.30 10.59
N PRO A 43 -2.67 -4.18 9.72
CA PRO A 43 -2.88 -4.08 8.29
C PRO A 43 -4.35 -4.37 7.95
N VAL A 44 -5.00 -3.45 7.25
CA VAL A 44 -6.42 -3.56 6.84
C VAL A 44 -6.60 -3.67 5.33
N GLY A 45 -5.58 -3.33 4.55
CA GLY A 45 -5.65 -3.44 3.10
C GLY A 45 -4.37 -3.01 2.40
N VAL A 46 -4.40 -3.07 1.07
CA VAL A 46 -3.35 -2.56 0.20
C VAL A 46 -4.01 -1.67 -0.84
N ILE A 47 -3.41 -0.52 -1.13
CA ILE A 47 -3.84 0.36 -2.22
C ILE A 47 -2.70 0.54 -3.22
N THR A 48 -3.07 0.66 -4.49
CA THR A 48 -2.16 0.86 -5.62
C THR A 48 -2.50 2.15 -6.35
N ARG A 49 -1.64 2.53 -7.31
CA ARG A 49 -1.93 3.63 -8.24
C ARG A 49 -3.27 3.46 -8.98
N HIS A 50 -3.65 2.22 -9.30
CA HIS A 50 -4.91 1.95 -10.01
C HIS A 50 -6.12 2.27 -9.13
N ASP A 51 -6.08 1.92 -7.85
CA ASP A 51 -7.17 2.21 -6.91
C ASP A 51 -7.34 3.73 -6.74
N LEU A 52 -6.23 4.45 -6.60
CA LEU A 52 -6.23 5.91 -6.49
C LEU A 52 -6.78 6.58 -7.76
N LEU A 53 -6.31 6.18 -8.93
CA LEU A 53 -6.81 6.71 -10.20
C LEU A 53 -8.30 6.38 -10.41
N GLY A 54 -8.70 5.15 -10.08
CA GLY A 54 -10.09 4.72 -10.11
C GLY A 54 -10.98 5.57 -9.20
N PHE A 55 -10.50 5.96 -8.02
CA PHE A 55 -11.20 6.87 -7.11
C PHE A 55 -11.34 8.29 -7.66
N LEU A 56 -10.26 8.85 -8.25
CA LEU A 56 -10.24 10.22 -8.79
C LEU A 56 -11.02 10.39 -10.10
N SER A 57 -11.23 9.30 -10.84
CA SER A 57 -11.94 9.30 -12.13
C SER A 57 -13.47 9.18 -12.02
N ARG A 58 -14.01 9.20 -10.81
CA ARG A 58 -15.46 9.17 -10.54
C ARG A 58 -16.06 10.57 -10.46
#